data_AF-A0A8J7RNQ6-F1
#
_entry.id   AF-A0A8J7RNQ6-F1
#
_cell.length_a   1.000
_cell.length_b   1.000
_cell.length_c   1.000
_cell.angle_alpha   90.00
_cell.angle_beta   90.00
_cell.angle_gamma   90.00
#
_symmetry.space_group_name_H-M   'P 1'
#
loop_
_entity.id
_entity.type
_entity.pdbx_description
1 polymer ?
#
loop_
_entity_poly.entity_id
_entity_poly.type
_entity_poly.pdbx_seq_one_letter_code
_entity_poly.pdbx_strand_id
1 'polypeptide(L)'
;MFLPKRKPKDYDCGLNLDLMIEALPRIQDEQKRVEYAKRIVGLIKQSHISWVDENGCSEEAWTHFYRLAEYDPRDYGIQNPYEVDGVDDAL
;
A
#
# COMPACT_ATOMS: atom_id res chain seq x y z
N MET A 1 26.15 -5.78 16.53
CA MET A 1 24.73 -6.13 16.72
C MET A 1 24.13 -6.36 15.34
N PHE A 2 23.97 -7.62 14.92
CA PHE A 2 23.38 -7.94 13.62
C PHE A 2 21.86 -7.90 13.79
N LEU A 3 21.22 -6.88 13.24
CA LEU A 3 19.77 -6.89 13.09
C LEU A 3 19.42 -8.10 12.22
N PRO A 4 18.52 -9.00 12.65
CA PRO A 4 18.10 -10.11 11.82
C PRO A 4 17.59 -9.54 10.50
N LYS A 5 18.24 -9.91 9.40
CA LYS A 5 17.84 -9.49 8.05
C LYS A 5 16.44 -10.05 7.79
N ARG A 6 15.39 -9.27 8.04
CA ARG A 6 14.06 -9.54 7.51
C ARG A 6 14.21 -9.54 5.99
N LYS A 7 13.93 -10.67 5.35
CA LYS A 7 13.78 -10.71 3.90
C LYS A 7 12.55 -9.86 3.55
N PRO A 8 12.64 -8.97 2.55
CA PRO A 8 11.47 -8.24 2.11
C PRO A 8 10.42 -9.23 1.61
N LYS A 9 9.14 -8.99 1.94
CA LYS A 9 8.05 -9.86 1.47
C LYS A 9 7.85 -9.72 -0.03
N ASP A 10 8.19 -8.55 -0.55
CA ASP A 10 8.18 -8.24 -1.96
C ASP A 10 9.59 -7.83 -2.42
N TYR A 11 10.17 -8.62 -3.32
CA TYR A 11 11.55 -8.42 -3.79
C TYR A 11 11.66 -7.23 -4.76
N ASP A 12 10.56 -6.91 -5.46
CA ASP A 12 10.48 -5.83 -6.45
C ASP A 12 10.25 -4.46 -5.78
N CYS A 13 9.48 -4.43 -4.70
CA CYS A 13 9.15 -3.25 -3.91
C CYS A 13 10.15 -2.97 -2.76
N GLY A 14 10.82 -4.02 -2.27
CA GLY A 14 11.84 -3.95 -1.23
C GLY A 14 11.31 -3.68 0.19
N LEU A 15 12.22 -3.73 1.16
CA LEU A 15 11.90 -3.66 2.60
C LEU A 15 11.28 -2.31 3.02
N ASN A 16 11.47 -1.25 2.23
CA ASN A 16 10.93 0.06 2.55
C ASN A 16 9.40 0.08 2.48
N LEU A 17 8.80 -0.59 1.48
CA LEU A 17 7.35 -0.66 1.35
C LEU A 17 6.73 -1.45 2.50
N ASP A 18 7.33 -2.58 2.89
CA ASP A 18 6.94 -3.34 4.08
C ASP A 18 6.93 -2.44 5.34
N LEU A 19 8.00 -1.68 5.58
CA LEU A 19 8.11 -0.79 6.74
C LEU A 19 7.08 0.36 6.70
N MET A 20 6.79 0.90 5.52
CA MET A 20 5.76 1.94 5.36
C MET A 20 4.37 1.39 5.69
N ILE A 21 4.06 0.17 5.25
CA ILE A 21 2.79 -0.50 5.54
C ILE A 21 2.68 -0.82 7.03
N GLU A 22 3.75 -1.32 7.67
CA GLU A 22 3.81 -1.58 9.12
C GLU A 22 3.63 -0.29 9.96
N ALA A 23 3.92 0.89 9.39
CA ALA A 23 3.81 2.17 10.09
C ALA A 23 2.38 2.76 10.09
N LEU A 24 1.53 2.40 9.14
CA LEU A 24 0.18 2.96 8.99
C LEU A 24 -0.68 2.87 10.27
N PRO A 25 -0.72 1.74 11.01
CA PRO A 25 -1.47 1.64 12.27
C PRO A 25 -1.06 2.66 13.33
N ARG A 26 0.17 3.16 13.26
CA ARG A 26 0.74 4.10 14.25
C ARG A 26 0.36 5.55 13.97
N ILE A 27 -0.15 5.85 12.78
CA ILE A 27 -0.60 7.19 12.40
C ILE A 27 -1.96 7.43 13.05
N GLN A 28 -2.06 8.37 13.99
CA GLN A 28 -3.33 8.63 14.70
C GLN A 28 -4.37 9.36 13.86
N ASP A 29 -3.91 10.22 12.95
CA ASP A 29 -4.75 11.01 12.05
C ASP A 29 -5.19 10.15 10.88
N GLU A 30 -6.50 9.88 10.79
CA GLU A 30 -7.09 9.03 9.77
C GLU A 30 -6.84 9.56 8.36
N GLN A 31 -7.00 10.88 8.14
CA GLN A 31 -6.78 11.47 6.82
C GLN A 31 -5.33 11.28 6.38
N LYS A 32 -4.38 11.57 7.27
CA LYS A 32 -2.95 11.35 6.97
C LYS A 32 -2.63 9.89 6.74
N ARG A 33 -3.30 8.98 7.45
CA ARG A 33 -3.11 7.54 7.29
C ARG A 33 -3.58 7.09 5.90
N VAL A 34 -4.76 7.54 5.47
CA VAL A 34 -5.29 7.27 4.14
C VAL A 34 -4.40 7.86 3.06
N GLU A 35 -3.95 9.11 3.19
CA GLU A 35 -3.00 9.72 2.25
C GLU A 35 -1.68 8.93 2.17
N TYR A 36 -1.17 8.47 3.33
CA TYR A 36 0.06 7.67 3.37
C TYR A 36 -0.13 6.30 2.71
N ALA A 37 -1.28 5.66 2.89
CA ALA A 37 -1.64 4.42 2.22
C ALA A 37 -1.74 4.60 0.70
N LYS A 38 -2.34 5.70 0.24
CA LYS A 38 -2.39 6.05 -1.20
C LYS A 38 -0.99 6.21 -1.79
N ARG A 39 -0.04 6.84 -1.06
CA ARG A 39 1.36 6.94 -1.50
C ARG A 39 2.05 5.58 -1.60
N ILE A 40 1.78 4.68 -0.65
CA ILE A 40 2.30 3.30 -0.69
C ILE A 40 1.78 2.60 -1.96
N VAL A 41 0.48 2.69 -2.24
CA VAL A 41 -0.11 2.12 -3.46
C VAL A 41 0.47 2.76 -4.72
N GLY A 42 0.67 4.07 -4.74
CA GLY A 42 1.35 4.78 -5.83
C GLY A 42 2.77 4.27 -6.10
N LEU A 43 3.54 4.00 -5.04
CA LEU A 43 4.85 3.37 -5.17
C LEU A 43 4.77 1.95 -5.74
N ILE A 44 3.77 1.15 -5.32
CA ILE A 44 3.53 -0.19 -5.88
C ILE A 44 3.20 -0.07 -7.37
N LYS A 45 2.35 0.89 -7.77
CA LYS A 45 2.04 1.18 -9.19
C LYS A 45 3.29 1.53 -9.99
N GLN A 46 4.20 2.33 -9.42
CA GLN A 46 5.46 2.72 -10.08
C GLN A 46 6.44 1.55 -10.22
N SER A 47 6.47 0.62 -9.27
CA SER A 47 7.26 -0.61 -9.38
C SER A 47 6.65 -1.61 -10.36
N HIS A 48 5.32 -1.69 -10.42
CA HIS A 48 4.56 -2.62 -11.25
C HIS A 48 3.74 -1.89 -12.32
N ILE A 49 4.41 -1.16 -13.21
CA ILE A 49 3.75 -0.35 -14.25
C ILE A 49 2.82 -1.19 -15.14
N SER A 50 3.09 -2.49 -15.31
CA SER A 50 2.24 -3.41 -16.06
C SER A 50 0.83 -3.60 -15.48
N TRP A 51 0.64 -3.29 -14.19
CA TRP A 51 -0.65 -3.39 -13.50
C TRP A 51 -1.46 -2.10 -13.55
N VAL A 52 -0.89 -1.04 -14.11
CA VAL A 52 -1.49 0.29 -14.16
C VAL A 52 -2.16 0.47 -15.51
N ASP A 53 -3.42 0.90 -15.49
CA ASP A 53 -4.17 1.21 -16.71
C ASP A 53 -3.79 2.59 -17.30
N GLU A 54 -4.44 2.94 -18.41
CA GLU A 54 -4.23 4.20 -19.12
C GLU A 54 -4.59 5.44 -18.28
N ASN A 55 -5.39 5.27 -17.24
CA ASN A 55 -5.84 6.32 -16.32
C ASN A 55 -4.99 6.39 -15.04
N GLY A 56 -3.93 5.57 -14.90
CA GLY A 56 -3.14 5.51 -13.67
C GLY A 56 -3.80 4.69 -12.55
N CYS A 57 -4.88 3.99 -12.85
CA CYS A 57 -5.67 3.20 -11.93
C CYS A 57 -5.15 1.74 -11.90
N SER A 58 -5.08 1.13 -10.72
CA SER A 58 -4.65 -0.28 -10.59
C SER A 58 -5.33 -0.98 -9.42
N GLU A 59 -6.29 -1.84 -9.71
CA GLU A 59 -6.89 -2.75 -8.73
C GLU A 59 -5.86 -3.74 -8.17
N GLU A 60 -4.94 -4.21 -9.02
CA GLU A 60 -3.88 -5.15 -8.63
C GLU A 60 -2.95 -4.52 -7.59
N ALA A 61 -2.58 -3.24 -7.74
CA ALA A 61 -1.73 -2.54 -6.77
C ALA A 61 -2.42 -2.41 -5.40
N TRP A 62 -3.71 -2.08 -5.37
CA TRP A 62 -4.50 -2.05 -4.14
C TRP A 62 -4.61 -3.43 -3.51
N THR A 63 -4.93 -4.45 -4.32
CA THR A 63 -5.00 -5.84 -3.85
C THR A 63 -3.67 -6.32 -3.27
N HIS A 64 -2.56 -5.94 -3.91
CA HIS A 64 -1.22 -6.28 -3.44
C HIS A 64 -0.89 -5.59 -2.13
N PHE A 65 -1.21 -4.31 -1.98
CA PHE A 65 -1.07 -3.57 -0.72
C PHE A 65 -1.80 -4.27 0.45
N TYR A 66 -3.03 -4.73 0.22
CA TYR A 66 -3.80 -5.49 1.22
C TYR A 66 -3.17 -6.83 1.58
N ARG A 67 -2.53 -7.51 0.61
CA ARG A 67 -1.78 -8.77 0.88
C ARG A 67 -0.49 -8.53 1.66
N LEU A 68 0.17 -7.39 1.45
CA LEU A 68 1.41 -7.04 2.15
C LEU A 68 1.15 -6.65 3.61
N ALA A 69 0.02 -6.02 3.89
CA ALA A 69 -0.38 -5.67 5.25
C ALA A 69 -0.63 -6.94 6.11
N GLU A 70 0.03 -7.03 7.26
CA GLU A 70 -0.19 -8.11 8.25
C GLU A 70 -1.45 -7.89 9.11
N TYR A 71 -2.19 -6.82 8.84
CA TYR A 71 -3.39 -6.39 9.52
C TYR A 71 -4.42 -6.02 8.45
N ASP A 72 -5.70 -5.94 8.84
CA ASP A 72 -6.75 -5.49 7.92
C ASP A 72 -6.71 -3.96 7.78
N PRO A 73 -6.36 -3.39 6.61
CA PRO A 73 -6.31 -1.94 6.43
C PRO A 73 -7.67 -1.26 6.66
N ARG A 74 -8.78 -2.00 6.54
CA ARG A 74 -10.15 -1.50 6.75
C ARG A 74 -10.39 -1.09 8.20
N ASP A 75 -9.79 -1.80 9.16
CA ASP A 75 -9.84 -1.45 10.59
C ASP A 75 -9.19 -0.08 10.86
N TYR A 76 -8.35 0.38 9.93
CA TYR A 76 -7.64 1.65 10.02
C TYR A 76 -8.23 2.73 9.10
N GLY A 77 -9.43 2.55 8.58
CA GLY A 77 -10.10 3.53 7.72
C GLY A 77 -9.53 3.62 6.30
N ILE A 78 -8.62 2.71 5.93
CA ILE A 78 -8.10 2.60 4.57
C ILE A 78 -9.05 1.69 3.81
N GLN A 79 -9.75 2.23 2.81
CA GLN A 79 -10.67 1.46 1.96
C GLN A 79 -10.08 1.27 0.57
N ASN A 80 -10.29 0.09 0.00
CA ASN A 80 -9.95 -0.18 -1.39
C ASN A 80 -11.03 0.45 -2.28
N PRO A 81 -10.70 1.42 -3.16
CA PRO A 81 -11.68 2.09 -4.01
C PRO A 81 -12.47 1.11 -4.88
N TYR A 82 -11.88 0.00 -5.31
CA TYR A 82 -12.56 -1.00 -6.14
C TYR A 82 -13.59 -1.85 -5.37
N GLU A 83 -13.48 -1.94 -4.04
CA GLU A 83 -14.47 -2.66 -3.21
C GLU A 83 -15.64 -1.76 -2.77
N VAL A 84 -15.50 -0.44 -2.86
CA VAL A 84 -16.50 0.54 -2.39
C VAL A 84 -17.06 1.42 -3.52
N ASP A 85 -16.86 1.03 -4.79
CA ASP A 85 -17.19 1.83 -5.98
C ASP A 85 -16.61 3.26 -5.93
N GLY A 86 -15.44 3.40 -5.30
CA GLY A 86 -14.69 4.64 -5.17
C GLY A 86 -13.75 4.92 -6.35
N VAL A 87 -13.21 6.14 -6.40
CA VAL A 87 -12.21 6.53 -7.40
C VAL A 87 -10.83 6.18 -6.88
N ASP A 88 -10.02 5.53 -7.71
CA ASP A 88 -8.60 5.29 -7.43
C ASP A 88 -7.79 6.57 -7.67
N ASP A 89 -7.64 7.37 -6.61
CA ASP A 89 -6.84 8.60 -6.62
C ASP A 89 -5.41 8.40 -6.10
N ALA A 90 -4.93 7.16 -5.98
CA ALA A 90 -3.56 6.88 -5.59
C ALA A 90 -2.59 7.20 -6.76
N LEU A 91 -1.85 8.30 -6.63
CA LEU A 91 -0.83 8.78 -7.57
C LEU A 91 0.54 8.14 -7.34
#